data_AF-A0A937N9V7-F1
#
_entry.id   AF-A0A937N9V7-F1
#
_cell.length_a   1.000
_cell.length_b   1.000
_cell.length_c   1.000
_cell.angle_alpha   90.00
_cell.angle_beta   90.00
_cell.angle_gamma   90.00
#
_symmetry.space_group_name_H-M   'P 1'
#
loop_
_entity.id
_entity.type
_entity.pdbx_description
1 polymer ?
#
loop_
_entity_poly.entity_id
_entity_poly.type
_entity_poly.pdbx_seq_one_letter_code
_entity_poly.pdbx_strand_id
1 'polypeptide(L)'
;MKLTPSKVGVSVCAAGLLSFGLHTAMSSLPTAAELDPVARAAEPKSPPPQQAGTASKQPGKPVRKVPPPQYRSVAIQDVPHVMQKPDFCGEACAAMYLTKLGHRINQDDVFIQAGIDPVLGRGCYTRDLQTALTRIGLNLGPVWHRVTADDADVELESHFRAMHADLVAGLPSIVCTHYDDKPETTEHFRLILGYDAKTDEVLYHEPAVARGAYRRMAREQMLKLWPLKYEEDRWTVVRFRLAPGVIRDVHSTVKFDNADYAQHVMRVKSKTPEGFTIVLQKPFVVIGDESPADVRGWAAGTVKWAADRLKREYFAQDPNDILDVWLFKDKESYDRHTEEIFGDRPHTPFGYFSHKHRALIMNIETGGGTLVHEIVHPFIASNFPECPAWFNEGLASLYEQCRDNRGRIWGLTNWRLEGLQKAIKAEDAEPEGEGEKEGEGQEPAEIPELTSFKTLCNTTTFQFYEMDPGTNYSQARYLCYYLQRRGLLNKYYHQFRRNVRNDPSGYETLKAVLEIKDDAHMEKFQEVWEDWILKLRFP
;
A
#
# COMPACT_ATOMS: atom_id res chain seq x y z
N MET A 1 66.15 7.76 -48.86
CA MET A 1 67.30 7.52 -47.96
C MET A 1 66.84 6.49 -46.93
N LYS A 2 67.40 5.25 -47.00
CA LYS A 2 67.49 4.14 -46.01
C LYS A 2 66.45 4.09 -44.87
N LEU A 3 65.76 2.99 -44.50
CA LEU A 3 65.84 1.55 -44.73
C LEU A 3 64.50 0.96 -44.21
N THR A 4 63.90 0.04 -44.96
CA THR A 4 62.94 -1.00 -44.53
C THR A 4 63.65 -2.15 -43.77
N PRO A 5 63.04 -3.29 -43.33
CA PRO A 5 61.61 -3.70 -43.17
C PRO A 5 61.30 -4.58 -41.90
N SER A 6 60.04 -5.06 -41.80
CA SER A 6 59.67 -6.50 -41.54
C SER A 6 59.77 -7.04 -40.09
N LYS A 7 58.83 -7.80 -39.49
CA LYS A 7 57.74 -8.67 -40.00
C LYS A 7 56.98 -9.34 -38.80
N VAL A 8 55.71 -9.73 -39.07
CA VAL A 8 55.03 -11.00 -38.70
C VAL A 8 54.66 -11.24 -37.21
N GLY A 9 53.47 -11.75 -36.84
CA GLY A 9 52.38 -12.42 -37.58
C GLY A 9 51.20 -12.78 -36.65
N VAL A 10 49.97 -12.85 -37.20
CA VAL A 10 49.14 -14.08 -37.44
C VAL A 10 48.03 -14.22 -36.36
N SER A 11 46.73 -14.05 -36.68
CA SER A 11 45.73 -15.02 -37.23
C SER A 11 45.23 -16.03 -36.15
N VAL A 12 43.98 -16.51 -36.00
CA VAL A 12 42.63 -16.38 -36.63
C VAL A 12 41.65 -17.25 -35.79
N CYS A 13 40.33 -17.14 -36.06
CA CYS A 13 39.16 -18.02 -35.74
C CYS A 13 38.20 -17.44 -34.68
N ALA A 14 36.99 -16.94 -34.95
CA ALA A 14 35.83 -17.36 -35.77
C ALA A 14 34.91 -18.44 -35.14
N ALA A 15 33.73 -18.02 -34.69
CA ALA A 15 32.42 -18.71 -34.68
C ALA A 15 31.39 -17.64 -34.22
N GLY A 16 30.28 -17.33 -34.88
CA GLY A 16 29.43 -18.07 -35.81
C GLY A 16 28.04 -18.16 -35.18
N LEU A 17 27.09 -17.30 -35.59
CA LEU A 17 25.67 -17.50 -35.30
C LEU A 17 24.87 -17.26 -36.57
N LEU A 18 24.28 -18.38 -37.02
CA LEU A 18 23.55 -18.58 -38.26
C LEU A 18 22.18 -17.91 -38.21
N SER A 19 21.85 -17.31 -39.36
CA SER A 19 20.51 -16.98 -39.79
C SER A 19 19.82 -18.25 -40.30
N PHE A 20 18.58 -18.51 -39.89
CA PHE A 20 17.66 -19.40 -40.59
C PHE A 20 16.41 -18.61 -40.93
N GLY A 21 16.24 -18.34 -42.23
CA GLY A 21 14.98 -17.88 -42.80
C GLY A 21 14.11 -19.08 -43.15
N LEU A 22 12.83 -19.01 -42.83
CA LEU A 22 11.77 -19.68 -43.58
C LEU A 22 10.80 -18.60 -44.07
N HIS A 23 10.76 -18.44 -45.39
CA HIS A 23 9.75 -17.69 -46.13
C HIS A 23 8.71 -18.70 -46.62
N THR A 24 7.43 -18.55 -46.27
CA THR A 24 6.35 -18.61 -47.27
C THR A 24 5.07 -17.92 -46.79
N ALA A 25 4.72 -16.88 -47.55
CA ALA A 25 3.40 -16.41 -47.97
C ALA A 25 2.29 -16.01 -46.96
N MET A 26 2.13 -14.68 -46.89
CA MET A 26 0.91 -13.92 -47.22
C MET A 26 -0.40 -14.18 -46.45
N SER A 27 -0.71 -13.23 -45.56
CA SER A 27 -1.94 -12.44 -45.66
C SER A 27 -1.78 -11.12 -44.90
N SER A 28 -1.85 -10.02 -45.63
CA SER A 28 -1.79 -8.63 -45.19
C SER A 28 -3.00 -8.24 -44.33
N LEU A 29 -2.77 -7.77 -43.10
CA LEU A 29 -3.71 -6.99 -42.28
C LEU A 29 -2.95 -5.90 -41.50
N PRO A 30 -3.58 -4.75 -41.20
CA PRO A 30 -2.92 -3.45 -41.14
C PRO A 30 -2.25 -3.15 -39.80
N THR A 31 -1.26 -2.26 -39.87
CA THR A 31 -0.59 -1.60 -38.76
C THR A 31 -1.56 -0.78 -37.90
N ALA A 32 -1.34 -0.84 -36.58
CA ALA A 32 -2.08 -0.14 -35.52
C ALA A 32 -1.91 1.38 -35.59
N ALA A 33 -2.53 1.98 -36.59
CA ALA A 33 -2.84 3.40 -36.70
C ALA A 33 -4.34 3.54 -36.94
N GLU A 34 -5.13 3.19 -35.94
CA GLU A 34 -6.55 3.55 -35.77
C GLU A 34 -6.95 3.10 -34.36
N LEU A 35 -7.74 3.92 -33.66
CA LEU A 35 -8.10 3.89 -32.22
C LEU A 35 -7.22 4.75 -31.29
N ASP A 36 -7.21 6.07 -31.50
CA ASP A 36 -7.37 7.04 -30.39
C ASP A 36 -7.64 8.47 -30.92
N PRO A 37 -8.85 9.04 -30.79
CA PRO A 37 -9.07 10.46 -31.04
C PRO A 37 -9.24 11.20 -29.70
N VAL A 38 -8.16 11.42 -28.97
CA VAL A 38 -8.11 12.47 -27.93
C VAL A 38 -6.83 13.29 -28.11
N ALA A 39 -6.83 14.10 -29.16
CA ALA A 39 -5.88 15.20 -29.30
C ALA A 39 -6.50 16.48 -28.73
N ARG A 40 -5.90 16.93 -27.62
CA ARG A 40 -5.71 18.33 -27.18
C ARG A 40 -6.52 19.40 -27.91
N ALA A 41 -7.49 19.99 -27.21
CA ALA A 41 -7.92 21.36 -27.45
C ALA A 41 -7.53 22.21 -26.23
N ALA A 42 -6.73 23.24 -26.51
CA ALA A 42 -6.28 24.24 -25.56
C ALA A 42 -7.45 25.10 -25.05
N GLU A 43 -7.32 25.55 -23.80
CA GLU A 43 -8.22 26.49 -23.14
C GLU A 43 -8.37 27.81 -23.95
N PRO A 44 -9.59 28.26 -24.28
CA PRO A 44 -9.80 29.63 -24.70
C PRO A 44 -9.94 30.55 -23.46
N LYS A 45 -9.05 31.54 -23.38
CA LYS A 45 -9.10 32.64 -22.41
C LYS A 45 -10.45 33.38 -22.46
N SER A 46 -11.07 33.57 -21.30
CA SER A 46 -12.30 34.35 -21.15
C SER A 46 -12.11 35.82 -21.55
N PRO A 47 -13.05 36.43 -22.32
CA PRO A 47 -13.06 37.86 -22.57
C PRO A 47 -13.58 38.65 -21.36
N PRO A 48 -13.22 39.94 -21.21
CA PRO A 48 -13.66 40.77 -20.09
C PRO A 48 -15.17 41.10 -20.17
N PRO A 49 -15.81 41.39 -19.02
CA PRO A 49 -17.26 41.50 -18.92
C PRO A 49 -17.81 42.74 -19.67
N GLN A 50 -18.80 42.51 -20.54
CA GLN A 50 -19.62 43.56 -21.14
C GLN A 50 -20.73 43.98 -20.19
N GLN A 51 -21.00 45.29 -20.18
CA GLN A 51 -21.93 45.98 -19.29
C GLN A 51 -23.38 45.52 -19.44
N ALA A 52 -24.07 45.43 -18.31
CA ALA A 52 -25.47 45.04 -18.18
C ALA A 52 -26.42 46.01 -18.90
N GLY A 53 -27.12 45.50 -19.92
CA GLY A 53 -28.34 46.11 -20.44
C GLY A 53 -29.54 45.77 -19.54
N THR A 54 -30.30 46.79 -19.16
CA THR A 54 -31.52 46.70 -18.36
C THR A 54 -32.63 45.93 -19.07
N ALA A 55 -32.97 44.73 -18.58
CA ALA A 55 -34.16 43.98 -19.00
C ALA A 55 -35.24 44.02 -17.92
N SER A 56 -36.46 44.34 -18.32
CA SER A 56 -37.64 44.54 -17.48
C SER A 56 -38.12 43.23 -16.83
N LYS A 57 -38.42 43.29 -15.52
CA LYS A 57 -39.07 42.20 -14.77
C LYS A 57 -40.50 42.01 -15.27
N GLN A 58 -40.80 40.85 -15.83
CA GLN A 58 -42.18 40.35 -15.86
C GLN A 58 -42.56 39.78 -14.48
N PRO A 59 -43.82 39.94 -14.03
CA PRO A 59 -44.26 39.43 -12.73
C PRO A 59 -44.29 37.90 -12.72
N GLY A 60 -43.62 37.30 -11.75
CA GLY A 60 -43.56 35.85 -11.54
C GLY A 60 -44.94 35.23 -11.28
N LYS A 61 -45.14 34.01 -11.79
CA LYS A 61 -46.33 33.20 -11.54
C LYS A 61 -46.56 33.03 -10.03
N PRO A 62 -47.82 33.00 -9.55
CA PRO A 62 -48.11 32.83 -8.13
C PRO A 62 -47.59 31.48 -7.63
N VAL A 63 -46.75 31.53 -6.59
CA VAL A 63 -46.26 30.36 -5.84
C VAL A 63 -47.47 29.57 -5.32
N ARG A 64 -47.67 28.37 -5.86
CA ARG A 64 -48.78 27.50 -5.50
C ARG A 64 -48.50 26.88 -4.13
N LYS A 65 -48.83 27.59 -3.06
CA LYS A 65 -48.68 27.09 -1.67
C LYS A 65 -49.53 25.84 -1.48
N VAL A 66 -48.87 24.69 -1.38
CA VAL A 66 -49.49 23.41 -1.02
C VAL A 66 -49.95 23.50 0.45
N PRO A 67 -51.19 23.13 0.79
CA PRO A 67 -51.60 23.03 2.19
C PRO A 67 -50.70 22.01 2.92
N PRO A 68 -50.20 22.31 4.12
CA PRO A 68 -49.24 21.46 4.80
C PRO A 68 -49.85 20.07 5.04
N PRO A 69 -49.22 18.99 4.54
CA PRO A 69 -49.69 17.63 4.81
C PRO A 69 -49.65 17.33 6.32
N GLN A 70 -50.71 16.72 6.85
CA GLN A 70 -50.74 16.24 8.23
C GLN A 70 -49.94 14.94 8.36
N TYR A 71 -48.65 15.08 8.64
CA TYR A 71 -47.79 13.96 9.02
C TYR A 71 -48.04 13.55 10.47
N ARG A 72 -47.91 12.26 10.77
CA ARG A 72 -47.90 11.76 12.16
C ARG A 72 -46.47 11.61 12.67
N SER A 73 -46.25 11.80 13.97
CA SER A 73 -44.94 11.50 14.55
C SER A 73 -44.63 10.00 14.43
N VAL A 74 -43.40 9.68 14.05
CA VAL A 74 -42.88 8.32 13.91
C VAL A 74 -41.39 8.30 14.22
N ALA A 75 -40.91 7.25 14.88
CA ALA A 75 -39.49 7.05 15.13
C ALA A 75 -39.18 5.56 15.18
N ILE A 76 -38.22 5.13 14.36
CA ILE A 76 -37.66 3.78 14.38
C ILE A 76 -36.67 3.73 15.54
N GLN A 77 -37.05 3.02 16.61
CA GLN A 77 -36.28 2.96 17.86
C GLN A 77 -35.13 1.94 17.78
N ASP A 78 -34.23 2.05 18.75
CA ASP A 78 -33.15 1.10 19.04
C ASP A 78 -32.19 0.82 17.86
N VAL A 79 -32.01 1.81 16.99
CA VAL A 79 -31.00 1.75 15.92
C VAL A 79 -29.65 2.15 16.52
N PRO A 80 -28.62 1.28 16.46
CA PRO A 80 -27.31 1.63 16.99
C PRO A 80 -26.70 2.76 16.16
N HIS A 81 -25.99 3.67 16.82
CA HIS A 81 -25.19 4.69 16.14
C HIS A 81 -23.75 4.19 15.96
N VAL A 82 -23.19 4.47 14.79
CA VAL A 82 -21.79 4.18 14.44
C VAL A 82 -21.18 5.45 13.85
N MET A 83 -20.08 5.95 14.43
CA MET A 83 -19.33 7.04 13.80
C MET A 83 -18.64 6.52 12.53
N GLN A 84 -18.71 7.29 11.45
CA GLN A 84 -18.05 6.92 10.20
C GLN A 84 -16.54 6.84 10.35
N LYS A 85 -15.94 5.93 9.59
CA LYS A 85 -14.53 6.10 9.21
C LYS A 85 -14.41 7.33 8.27
N PRO A 86 -13.23 7.94 8.12
CA PRO A 86 -13.02 9.00 7.13
C PRO A 86 -13.70 8.70 5.79
N ASP A 87 -14.55 9.61 5.32
CA ASP A 87 -15.32 9.52 4.07
C ASP A 87 -16.31 8.34 3.94
N PHE A 88 -16.59 7.57 5.02
CA PHE A 88 -17.47 6.39 5.00
C PHE A 88 -18.90 6.69 5.51
N CYS A 89 -19.45 7.86 5.18
CA CYS A 89 -20.75 8.28 5.71
C CYS A 89 -21.90 7.35 5.29
N GLY A 90 -21.88 6.87 4.03
CA GLY A 90 -22.90 5.96 3.49
C GLY A 90 -22.81 4.55 4.07
N GLU A 91 -21.58 4.05 4.20
CA GLU A 91 -21.24 2.77 4.80
C GLU A 91 -21.65 2.72 6.27
N ALA A 92 -21.38 3.78 7.03
CA ALA A 92 -21.84 3.94 8.41
C ALA A 92 -23.36 3.87 8.51
N CYS A 93 -24.08 4.65 7.69
CA CYS A 93 -25.54 4.64 7.67
C CYS A 93 -26.11 3.24 7.39
N ALA A 94 -25.52 2.51 6.44
CA ALA A 94 -25.92 1.15 6.11
C ALA A 94 -25.65 0.16 7.26
N ALA A 95 -24.43 0.20 7.82
CA ALA A 95 -24.02 -0.66 8.91
C ALA A 95 -24.92 -0.51 10.15
N MET A 96 -25.32 0.72 10.50
CA MET A 96 -26.25 0.97 11.61
C MET A 96 -27.57 0.20 11.45
N TYR A 97 -28.18 0.27 10.27
CA TYR A 97 -29.47 -0.40 10.04
C TYR A 97 -29.33 -1.91 9.86
N LEU A 98 -28.27 -2.39 9.20
CA LEU A 98 -27.99 -3.83 9.10
C LEU A 98 -27.74 -4.46 10.48
N THR A 99 -27.09 -3.73 11.38
CA THR A 99 -26.93 -4.14 12.79
C THR A 99 -28.28 -4.18 13.51
N LYS A 100 -29.17 -3.18 13.29
CA LYS A 100 -30.55 -3.19 13.83
C LYS A 100 -31.34 -4.43 13.39
N LEU A 101 -31.08 -4.93 12.19
CA LEU A 101 -31.68 -6.15 11.64
C LEU A 101 -31.04 -7.45 12.16
N GLY A 102 -29.98 -7.35 12.99
CA GLY A 102 -29.29 -8.49 13.59
C GLY A 102 -28.15 -9.06 12.76
N HIS A 103 -27.74 -8.39 11.69
CA HIS A 103 -26.61 -8.83 10.85
C HIS A 103 -25.29 -8.25 11.35
N ARG A 104 -24.23 -9.07 11.33
CA ARG A 104 -22.85 -8.65 11.65
C ARG A 104 -22.18 -8.06 10.41
N ILE A 105 -22.72 -6.95 9.90
CA ILE A 105 -22.19 -6.25 8.73
C ILE A 105 -21.77 -4.85 9.18
N ASN A 106 -20.48 -4.56 9.07
CA ASN A 106 -19.88 -3.28 9.46
C ASN A 106 -19.66 -2.36 8.24
N GLN A 107 -19.00 -1.21 8.44
CA GLN A 107 -18.72 -0.24 7.37
C GLN A 107 -17.79 -0.80 6.28
N ASP A 108 -16.82 -1.62 6.67
CA ASP A 108 -15.84 -2.21 5.77
C ASP A 108 -16.49 -3.24 4.87
N ASP A 109 -17.36 -4.07 5.45
CA ASP A 109 -18.17 -5.03 4.70
C ASP A 109 -19.02 -4.31 3.63
N VAL A 110 -19.63 -3.16 3.95
CA VAL A 110 -20.38 -2.36 2.98
C VAL A 110 -19.47 -1.81 1.88
N PHE A 111 -18.32 -1.23 2.24
CA PHE A 111 -17.33 -0.73 1.27
C PHE A 111 -16.86 -1.82 0.30
N ILE A 112 -16.56 -3.02 0.81
CA ILE A 112 -16.13 -4.16 0.01
C ILE A 112 -17.19 -4.53 -1.02
N GLN A 113 -18.47 -4.52 -0.64
CA GLN A 113 -19.57 -4.84 -1.55
C GLN A 113 -19.70 -3.81 -2.68
N ALA A 114 -19.25 -2.56 -2.49
CA ALA A 114 -19.24 -1.56 -3.55
C ALA A 114 -18.29 -1.93 -4.70
N GLY A 115 -17.18 -2.63 -4.41
CA GLY A 115 -16.18 -3.00 -5.41
C GLY A 115 -15.33 -1.81 -5.89
N ILE A 116 -15.19 -0.78 -5.06
CA ILE A 116 -14.34 0.39 -5.33
C ILE A 116 -12.86 -0.04 -5.27
N ASP A 117 -12.04 0.48 -6.19
CA ASP A 117 -10.59 0.35 -6.10
C ASP A 117 -10.06 1.14 -4.89
N PRO A 118 -9.44 0.49 -3.88
CA PRO A 118 -8.94 1.18 -2.69
C PRO A 118 -7.91 2.27 -2.99
N VAL A 119 -7.22 2.22 -4.14
CA VAL A 119 -6.24 3.26 -4.53
C VAL A 119 -6.90 4.63 -4.74
N LEU A 120 -8.23 4.67 -4.95
CA LEU A 120 -8.97 5.92 -5.03
C LEU A 120 -8.95 6.67 -3.70
N GLY A 121 -8.80 5.98 -2.56
CA GLY A 121 -8.72 6.61 -1.24
C GLY A 121 -9.95 7.48 -0.98
N ARG A 122 -11.14 6.91 -1.09
CA ARG A 122 -12.43 7.54 -0.82
C ARG A 122 -13.44 6.48 -0.38
N GLY A 123 -14.51 6.88 0.28
CA GLY A 123 -15.68 6.03 0.53
C GLY A 123 -16.64 5.98 -0.66
N CYS A 124 -17.81 5.38 -0.45
CA CYS A 124 -18.84 5.22 -1.46
C CYS A 124 -19.47 6.55 -1.87
N TYR A 125 -19.51 6.81 -3.18
CA TYR A 125 -20.46 7.76 -3.74
C TYR A 125 -21.81 7.08 -3.99
N THR A 126 -22.83 7.84 -4.39
CA THR A 126 -24.21 7.34 -4.51
C THR A 126 -24.33 6.05 -5.33
N ARG A 127 -23.64 5.95 -6.47
CA ARG A 127 -23.67 4.76 -7.34
C ARG A 127 -23.00 3.55 -6.69
N ASP A 128 -21.90 3.79 -5.99
CA ASP A 128 -21.15 2.76 -5.28
C ASP A 128 -21.96 2.20 -4.12
N LEU A 129 -22.59 3.08 -3.34
CA LEU A 129 -23.46 2.71 -2.23
C LEU A 129 -24.70 1.95 -2.72
N GLN A 130 -25.32 2.37 -3.83
CA GLN A 130 -26.41 1.60 -4.44
C GLN A 130 -25.96 0.17 -4.78
N THR A 131 -24.78 0.04 -5.40
CA THR A 131 -24.20 -1.24 -5.79
C THR A 131 -23.97 -2.11 -4.56
N ALA A 132 -23.36 -1.57 -3.51
CA ALA A 132 -23.09 -2.26 -2.25
C ALA A 132 -24.39 -2.77 -1.60
N LEU A 133 -25.37 -1.88 -1.38
CA LEU A 133 -26.61 -2.22 -0.70
C LEU A 133 -27.45 -3.23 -1.49
N THR A 134 -27.45 -3.14 -2.82
CA THR A 134 -28.11 -4.12 -3.69
C THR A 134 -27.45 -5.49 -3.58
N ARG A 135 -26.11 -5.55 -3.58
CA ARG A 135 -25.34 -6.80 -3.44
C ARG A 135 -25.52 -7.45 -2.06
N ILE A 136 -25.65 -6.64 -1.01
CA ILE A 136 -25.97 -7.10 0.35
C ILE A 136 -27.37 -7.72 0.42
N GLY A 137 -28.32 -7.23 -0.40
CA GLY A 137 -29.66 -7.78 -0.50
C GLY A 137 -30.78 -6.83 -0.06
N LEU A 138 -30.52 -5.52 -0.03
CA LEU A 138 -31.54 -4.50 0.23
C LEU A 138 -32.30 -4.14 -1.06
N ASN A 139 -33.61 -3.89 -0.92
CA ASN A 139 -34.51 -3.48 -1.98
C ASN A 139 -34.68 -1.96 -1.97
N LEU A 140 -33.86 -1.26 -2.75
CA LEU A 140 -33.72 0.20 -2.67
C LEU A 140 -34.83 1.01 -3.35
N GLY A 141 -35.58 0.40 -4.27
CA GLY A 141 -36.45 1.14 -5.19
C GLY A 141 -35.66 2.12 -6.08
N PRO A 142 -36.33 3.10 -6.71
CA PRO A 142 -35.65 4.18 -7.42
C PRO A 142 -34.82 5.03 -6.45
N VAL A 143 -33.52 5.20 -6.74
CA VAL A 143 -32.58 5.95 -5.87
C VAL A 143 -32.44 7.42 -6.26
N TRP A 144 -32.47 7.70 -7.56
CA TRP A 144 -32.40 9.07 -8.09
C TRP A 144 -33.78 9.56 -8.46
N HIS A 145 -34.09 10.75 -7.97
CA HIS A 145 -35.27 11.49 -8.34
C HIS A 145 -34.85 12.85 -8.90
N ARG A 146 -35.65 13.38 -9.83
CA ARG A 146 -35.44 14.70 -10.41
C ARG A 146 -36.51 15.64 -9.87
N VAL A 147 -36.06 16.83 -9.50
CA VAL A 147 -36.91 17.93 -9.09
C VAL A 147 -36.68 19.12 -10.02
N THR A 148 -37.74 19.74 -10.52
CA THR A 148 -37.65 20.98 -11.30
C THR A 148 -37.53 22.18 -10.36
N ALA A 149 -36.67 23.14 -10.69
CA ALA A 149 -36.44 24.30 -9.82
C ALA A 149 -37.72 25.14 -9.59
N ASP A 150 -38.56 25.27 -10.62
CA ASP A 150 -39.80 26.07 -10.58
C ASP A 150 -40.89 25.44 -9.69
N ASP A 151 -40.93 24.10 -9.59
CA ASP A 151 -41.92 23.35 -8.80
C ASP A 151 -41.28 22.65 -7.59
N ALA A 152 -40.08 23.09 -7.17
CA ALA A 152 -39.26 22.39 -6.19
C ALA A 152 -39.98 22.12 -4.87
N ASP A 153 -40.71 23.10 -4.34
CA ASP A 153 -41.46 22.96 -3.08
C ASP A 153 -42.49 21.82 -3.17
N VAL A 154 -43.19 21.70 -4.31
CA VAL A 154 -44.25 20.71 -4.51
C VAL A 154 -43.65 19.30 -4.68
N GLU A 155 -42.59 19.20 -5.48
CA GLU A 155 -41.97 17.92 -5.80
C GLU A 155 -41.14 17.37 -4.62
N LEU A 156 -40.42 18.23 -3.90
CA LEU A 156 -39.72 17.86 -2.65
C LEU A 156 -40.71 17.41 -1.58
N GLU A 157 -41.84 18.09 -1.43
CA GLU A 157 -42.91 17.65 -0.51
C GLU A 157 -43.44 16.26 -0.89
N SER A 158 -43.56 15.98 -2.19
CA SER A 158 -43.94 14.65 -2.68
C SER A 158 -42.93 13.56 -2.27
N HIS A 159 -41.63 13.84 -2.42
CA HIS A 159 -40.57 12.93 -1.98
C HIS A 159 -40.51 12.76 -0.47
N PHE A 160 -40.71 13.83 0.29
CA PHE A 160 -40.79 13.78 1.74
C PHE A 160 -41.98 12.93 2.22
N ARG A 161 -43.16 13.10 1.60
CA ARG A 161 -44.34 12.27 1.87
C ARG A 161 -44.09 10.79 1.63
N ALA A 162 -43.41 10.45 0.54
CA ALA A 162 -43.02 9.07 0.26
C ALA A 162 -42.04 8.52 1.31
N MET A 163 -41.09 9.36 1.77
CA MET A 163 -40.17 8.99 2.84
C MET A 163 -40.87 8.80 4.18
N HIS A 164 -41.80 9.70 4.52
CA HIS A 164 -42.61 9.59 5.73
C HIS A 164 -43.46 8.31 5.74
N ALA A 165 -44.08 7.94 4.60
CA ALA A 165 -44.83 6.70 4.48
C ALA A 165 -43.97 5.46 4.76
N ASP A 166 -42.73 5.44 4.27
CA ASP A 166 -41.78 4.36 4.57
C ASP A 166 -41.36 4.35 6.05
N LEU A 167 -41.11 5.51 6.66
CA LEU A 167 -40.82 5.60 8.10
C LEU A 167 -41.98 5.07 8.94
N VAL A 168 -43.22 5.39 8.55
CA VAL A 168 -44.46 4.86 9.13
C VAL A 168 -44.55 3.35 9.03
N ALA A 169 -44.02 2.75 7.96
CA ALA A 169 -43.90 1.32 7.77
C ALA A 169 -42.67 0.69 8.48
N GLY A 170 -41.91 1.48 9.24
CA GLY A 170 -40.69 1.01 9.94
C GLY A 170 -39.46 0.87 9.05
N LEU A 171 -39.48 1.48 7.85
CA LEU A 171 -38.39 1.44 6.88
C LEU A 171 -37.64 2.77 6.87
N PRO A 172 -36.35 2.80 7.28
CA PRO A 172 -35.56 4.01 7.22
C PRO A 172 -35.08 4.31 5.80
N SER A 173 -34.53 5.50 5.62
CA SER A 173 -33.90 5.90 4.36
C SER A 173 -32.50 6.46 4.60
N ILE A 174 -31.55 6.16 3.72
CA ILE A 174 -30.32 6.95 3.60
C ILE A 174 -30.61 8.05 2.58
N VAL A 175 -30.28 9.30 2.90
CA VAL A 175 -30.42 10.43 1.97
C VAL A 175 -29.05 11.05 1.71
N CYS A 176 -28.78 11.47 0.47
CA CYS A 176 -27.63 12.34 0.18
C CYS A 176 -28.08 13.78 0.33
N THR A 177 -27.30 14.57 1.05
CA THR A 177 -27.60 15.97 1.35
C THR A 177 -26.32 16.78 1.28
N HIS A 178 -26.41 18.10 1.13
CA HIS A 178 -25.30 18.97 1.49
C HIS A 178 -25.01 18.88 3.00
N TYR A 179 -23.73 18.93 3.40
CA TYR A 179 -23.37 18.82 4.81
C TYR A 179 -23.97 19.99 5.63
N ASP A 180 -23.85 21.21 5.12
CA ASP A 180 -24.54 22.40 5.63
C ASP A 180 -24.99 23.33 4.47
N ASP A 181 -25.56 24.49 4.77
CA ASP A 181 -26.12 25.40 3.76
C ASP A 181 -25.13 26.45 3.21
N LYS A 182 -23.84 26.31 3.50
CA LYS A 182 -22.79 27.16 2.93
C LYS A 182 -22.51 26.79 1.46
N PRO A 183 -21.94 27.72 0.66
CA PRO A 183 -21.77 27.54 -0.78
C PRO A 183 -20.80 26.42 -1.21
N GLU A 184 -19.92 25.94 -0.33
CA GLU A 184 -18.85 24.97 -0.66
C GLU A 184 -18.86 23.74 0.25
N THR A 185 -20.04 23.20 0.55
CA THR A 185 -20.13 22.00 1.39
C THR A 185 -20.07 20.73 0.58
N THR A 186 -19.45 19.72 1.18
CA THR A 186 -19.42 18.38 0.61
C THR A 186 -20.79 17.72 0.72
N GLU A 187 -21.06 16.81 -0.19
CA GLU A 187 -22.16 15.86 -0.05
C GLU A 187 -21.94 14.97 1.18
N HIS A 188 -23.04 14.56 1.79
CA HIS A 188 -23.04 13.79 3.02
C HIS A 188 -24.27 12.90 3.13
N PHE A 189 -24.06 11.65 3.52
CA PHE A 189 -25.13 10.70 3.76
C PHE A 189 -25.63 10.74 5.20
N ARG A 190 -26.96 10.74 5.37
CA ARG A 190 -27.63 10.69 6.68
C ARG A 190 -28.66 9.57 6.71
N LEU A 191 -28.76 8.88 7.85
CA LEU A 191 -29.75 7.82 8.07
C LEU A 191 -31.00 8.42 8.73
N ILE A 192 -32.08 8.58 7.97
CA ILE A 192 -33.35 9.10 8.45
C ILE A 192 -34.15 7.99 9.14
N LEU A 193 -34.55 8.23 10.38
CA LEU A 193 -35.23 7.27 11.26
C LEU A 193 -36.60 7.70 11.73
N GLY A 194 -36.98 8.96 11.53
CA GLY A 194 -38.25 9.43 12.04
C GLY A 194 -38.59 10.85 11.65
N TYR A 195 -39.77 11.24 12.09
CA TYR A 195 -40.30 12.58 11.96
C TYR A 195 -41.16 12.89 13.19
N ASP A 196 -41.06 14.09 13.72
CA ASP A 196 -41.88 14.59 14.82
C ASP A 196 -42.83 15.68 14.32
N ALA A 197 -44.11 15.35 14.24
CA ALA A 197 -45.16 16.24 13.78
C ALA A 197 -45.43 17.42 14.72
N LYS A 198 -45.04 17.32 16.00
CA LYS A 198 -45.27 18.41 16.97
C LYS A 198 -44.30 19.57 16.77
N THR A 199 -43.07 19.26 16.40
CA THR A 199 -41.98 20.23 16.25
C THR A 199 -41.57 20.45 14.80
N ASP A 200 -42.18 19.72 13.85
CA ASP A 200 -41.83 19.68 12.43
C ASP A 200 -40.34 19.35 12.20
N GLU A 201 -39.86 18.31 12.87
CA GLU A 201 -38.44 17.91 12.83
C GLU A 201 -38.25 16.49 12.30
N VAL A 202 -37.20 16.30 11.51
CA VAL A 202 -36.71 14.99 11.05
C VAL A 202 -35.74 14.43 12.09
N LEU A 203 -35.91 13.15 12.43
CA LEU A 203 -34.99 12.40 13.29
C LEU A 203 -34.03 11.58 12.42
N TYR A 204 -32.73 11.70 12.70
CA TYR A 204 -31.69 11.03 11.91
C TYR A 204 -30.47 10.64 12.75
N HIS A 205 -29.70 9.66 12.28
CA HIS A 205 -28.32 9.46 12.74
C HIS A 205 -27.37 10.28 11.88
N GLU A 206 -26.49 11.02 12.55
CA GLU A 206 -25.39 11.77 11.95
C GLU A 206 -24.12 10.92 12.02
N PRO A 207 -23.69 10.25 10.93
CA PRO A 207 -22.51 9.40 10.96
C PRO A 207 -21.20 10.20 11.18
N ALA A 208 -21.16 11.51 10.86
CA ALA A 208 -19.93 12.30 10.95
C ALA A 208 -19.43 12.57 12.38
N VAL A 209 -20.26 12.34 13.41
CA VAL A 209 -19.91 12.69 14.81
C VAL A 209 -20.22 11.55 15.78
N ALA A 210 -19.36 11.37 16.79
CA ALA A 210 -19.45 10.26 17.75
C ALA A 210 -20.76 10.20 18.55
N ARG A 211 -21.37 11.35 18.85
CA ARG A 211 -22.69 11.43 19.52
C ARG A 211 -23.76 11.81 18.51
N GLY A 212 -23.84 11.08 17.41
CA GLY A 212 -24.71 11.39 16.28
C GLY A 212 -26.08 10.71 16.33
N ALA A 213 -26.42 10.00 17.40
CA ALA A 213 -27.69 9.27 17.49
C ALA A 213 -28.90 10.20 17.59
N TYR A 214 -29.97 9.88 16.84
CA TYR A 214 -31.28 10.54 16.90
C TYR A 214 -31.22 12.08 16.97
N ARG A 215 -30.35 12.68 16.17
CA ARG A 215 -30.31 14.13 15.97
C ARG A 215 -31.60 14.60 15.33
N ARG A 216 -31.91 15.88 15.55
CA ARG A 216 -33.11 16.55 15.05
C ARG A 216 -32.71 17.67 14.11
N MET A 217 -33.48 17.84 13.04
CA MET A 217 -33.33 18.92 12.06
C MET A 217 -34.73 19.36 11.64
N ALA A 218 -34.98 20.67 11.62
CA ALA A 218 -36.24 21.21 11.09
C ALA A 218 -36.48 20.67 9.67
N ARG A 219 -37.72 20.28 9.35
CA ARG A 219 -38.07 19.72 8.04
C ARG A 219 -37.74 20.68 6.91
N GLU A 220 -38.03 21.96 7.09
CA GLU A 220 -37.65 23.02 6.15
C GLU A 220 -36.14 23.01 5.85
N GLN A 221 -35.31 22.89 6.88
CA GLN A 221 -33.85 22.81 6.72
C GLN A 221 -33.44 21.54 5.97
N MET A 222 -34.07 20.39 6.26
CA MET A 222 -33.80 19.17 5.51
C MET A 222 -34.16 19.33 4.03
N LEU A 223 -35.35 19.87 3.72
CA LEU A 223 -35.77 20.10 2.32
C LEU A 223 -34.85 21.09 1.59
N LYS A 224 -34.23 22.03 2.31
CA LYS A 224 -33.21 22.93 1.77
C LYS A 224 -31.91 22.20 1.42
N LEU A 225 -31.47 21.25 2.25
CA LEU A 225 -30.20 20.52 2.11
C LEU A 225 -30.26 19.30 1.18
N TRP A 226 -31.46 18.75 0.95
CA TRP A 226 -31.65 17.50 0.20
C TRP A 226 -31.38 17.56 -1.31
N PRO A 227 -31.86 18.57 -2.06
CA PRO A 227 -31.62 18.61 -3.50
C PRO A 227 -30.16 18.98 -3.81
N LEU A 228 -29.49 18.14 -4.59
CA LEU A 228 -28.16 18.39 -5.16
C LEU A 228 -28.33 19.17 -6.47
N LYS A 229 -27.91 20.43 -6.48
CA LYS A 229 -28.21 21.41 -7.54
C LYS A 229 -27.10 21.47 -8.60
N TYR A 230 -26.82 20.35 -9.25
CA TYR A 230 -25.79 20.28 -10.30
C TYR A 230 -26.19 21.03 -11.59
N GLU A 231 -27.49 21.13 -11.87
CA GLU A 231 -28.06 21.88 -12.99
C GLU A 231 -28.96 23.00 -12.43
N GLU A 232 -29.06 24.14 -13.13
CA GLU A 232 -29.81 25.31 -12.66
C GLU A 232 -31.32 25.02 -12.55
N ASP A 233 -31.89 24.36 -13.56
CA ASP A 233 -33.33 24.11 -13.72
C ASP A 233 -33.77 22.74 -13.19
N ARG A 234 -32.82 21.83 -12.93
CA ARG A 234 -33.08 20.44 -12.54
C ARG A 234 -32.17 19.99 -11.41
N TRP A 235 -32.77 19.69 -10.27
CA TRP A 235 -32.06 19.25 -9.08
C TRP A 235 -32.19 17.75 -8.90
N THR A 236 -31.15 17.13 -8.36
CA THR A 236 -31.11 15.70 -8.08
C THR A 236 -31.42 15.45 -6.61
N VAL A 237 -32.42 14.61 -6.34
CA VAL A 237 -32.74 14.14 -4.98
C VAL A 237 -32.36 12.68 -4.88
N VAL A 238 -31.51 12.35 -3.91
CA VAL A 238 -31.01 10.99 -3.70
C VAL A 238 -31.61 10.40 -2.44
N ARG A 239 -32.19 9.21 -2.58
CA ARG A 239 -32.82 8.48 -1.47
C ARG A 239 -32.68 6.97 -1.64
N PHE A 240 -32.11 6.30 -0.65
CA PHE A 240 -32.06 4.85 -0.56
C PHE A 240 -33.13 4.37 0.41
N ARG A 241 -34.18 3.72 -0.10
CA ARG A 241 -35.18 3.05 0.76
C ARG A 241 -34.60 1.73 1.28
N LEU A 242 -34.34 1.62 2.58
CA LEU A 242 -33.66 0.45 3.14
C LEU A 242 -34.62 -0.72 3.42
N ALA A 243 -35.38 -1.19 2.42
CA ALA A 243 -36.27 -2.34 2.61
C ALA A 243 -35.46 -3.65 2.60
N PRO A 244 -35.55 -4.52 3.62
CA PRO A 244 -34.82 -5.78 3.63
C PRO A 244 -35.35 -6.76 2.58
N GLY A 245 -34.44 -7.37 1.82
CA GLY A 245 -34.67 -8.57 1.02
C GLY A 245 -34.04 -9.79 1.70
N VAL A 246 -33.39 -10.65 0.91
CA VAL A 246 -32.54 -11.73 1.46
C VAL A 246 -31.14 -11.17 1.71
N ILE A 247 -30.86 -10.82 2.97
CA ILE A 247 -29.57 -10.28 3.36
C ILE A 247 -28.51 -11.40 3.33
N ARG A 248 -27.45 -11.17 2.58
CA ARG A 248 -26.32 -12.11 2.44
C ARG A 248 -25.33 -11.89 3.57
N ASP A 249 -24.71 -12.97 4.04
CA ASP A 249 -23.54 -12.88 4.91
C ASP A 249 -22.33 -12.48 4.06
N VAL A 250 -21.90 -11.23 4.22
CA VAL A 250 -20.83 -10.60 3.44
C VAL A 250 -19.62 -10.26 4.30
N HIS A 251 -19.59 -10.75 5.54
CA HIS A 251 -18.57 -10.37 6.50
C HIS A 251 -17.17 -10.83 6.07
N SER A 252 -16.22 -9.90 6.08
CA SER A 252 -14.81 -10.17 5.76
C SER A 252 -14.08 -10.84 6.92
N THR A 253 -13.29 -11.88 6.65
CA THR A 253 -12.43 -12.55 7.64
C THR A 253 -10.95 -12.35 7.39
N VAL A 254 -10.57 -11.56 6.39
CA VAL A 254 -9.16 -11.26 6.13
C VAL A 254 -8.65 -10.21 7.12
N LYS A 255 -7.35 -10.23 7.42
CA LYS A 255 -6.74 -9.31 8.38
C LYS A 255 -6.80 -7.84 7.94
N PHE A 256 -6.52 -7.61 6.65
CA PHE A 256 -6.64 -6.30 6.02
C PHE A 256 -7.42 -6.46 4.72
N ASP A 257 -8.59 -5.83 4.65
CA ASP A 257 -9.44 -5.86 3.47
C ASP A 257 -9.34 -4.56 2.65
N ASN A 258 -10.12 -4.46 1.58
CA ASN A 258 -10.11 -3.30 0.70
C ASN A 258 -10.48 -1.99 1.42
N ALA A 259 -11.30 -2.04 2.48
CA ALA A 259 -11.63 -0.85 3.26
C ALA A 259 -10.43 -0.37 4.07
N ASP A 260 -9.66 -1.30 4.68
CA ASP A 260 -8.43 -0.94 5.38
C ASP A 260 -7.41 -0.26 4.46
N TYR A 261 -7.24 -0.80 3.24
CA TYR A 261 -6.37 -0.18 2.25
C TYR A 261 -6.90 1.17 1.77
N ALA A 262 -8.22 1.35 1.59
CA ALA A 262 -8.78 2.63 1.18
C ALA A 262 -8.54 3.70 2.26
N GLN A 263 -8.79 3.36 3.52
CA GLN A 263 -8.50 4.22 4.68
C GLN A 263 -7.01 4.52 4.82
N HIS A 264 -6.15 3.56 4.51
CA HIS A 264 -4.70 3.76 4.51
C HIS A 264 -4.26 4.71 3.38
N VAL A 265 -4.70 4.45 2.14
CA VAL A 265 -4.40 5.28 0.97
C VAL A 265 -4.89 6.72 1.16
N MET A 266 -6.06 6.94 1.81
CA MET A 266 -6.51 8.29 2.18
C MET A 266 -5.48 9.04 3.01
N ARG A 267 -4.94 8.41 4.05
CA ARG A 267 -3.90 9.02 4.91
C ARG A 267 -2.59 9.24 4.17
N VAL A 268 -2.23 8.33 3.27
CA VAL A 268 -1.04 8.49 2.43
C VAL A 268 -1.21 9.67 1.48
N LYS A 269 -2.34 9.76 0.78
CA LYS A 269 -2.64 10.87 -0.13
C LYS A 269 -2.57 12.24 0.53
N SER A 270 -3.05 12.37 1.78
CA SER A 270 -3.02 13.67 2.48
C SER A 270 -1.62 14.21 2.77
N LYS A 271 -0.59 13.36 2.75
CA LYS A 271 0.82 13.74 2.94
C LYS A 271 1.68 13.57 1.68
N THR A 272 1.09 13.10 0.58
CA THR A 272 1.82 12.82 -0.67
C THR A 272 1.92 14.11 -1.49
N PRO A 273 3.15 14.57 -1.85
CA PRO A 273 3.31 15.74 -2.70
C PRO A 273 2.68 15.56 -4.08
N GLU A 274 2.38 16.67 -4.75
CA GLU A 274 1.88 16.64 -6.13
C GLU A 274 2.89 15.97 -7.06
N GLY A 275 2.39 15.22 -8.05
CA GLY A 275 3.22 14.52 -9.06
C GLY A 275 3.64 13.10 -8.69
N PHE A 276 3.45 12.68 -7.44
CA PHE A 276 3.72 11.30 -7.04
C PHE A 276 2.64 10.33 -7.54
N THR A 277 3.06 9.11 -7.85
CA THR A 277 2.19 7.99 -8.22
C THR A 277 2.02 7.06 -7.02
N ILE A 278 0.77 6.67 -6.73
CA ILE A 278 0.44 5.66 -5.73
C ILE A 278 -0.04 4.39 -6.42
N VAL A 279 0.57 3.26 -6.07
CA VAL A 279 0.23 1.92 -6.57
C VAL A 279 -0.04 1.00 -5.39
N LEU A 280 -1.22 0.38 -5.38
CA LEU A 280 -1.54 -0.62 -4.36
C LEU A 280 -0.93 -1.98 -4.73
N GLN A 281 0.01 -2.47 -3.92
CA GLN A 281 0.65 -3.76 -4.10
C GLN A 281 0.68 -4.54 -2.78
N LYS A 282 -0.51 -5.02 -2.37
CA LYS A 282 -0.71 -5.69 -1.07
C LYS A 282 0.40 -6.70 -0.74
N PRO A 283 0.97 -6.68 0.48
CA PRO A 283 0.56 -5.89 1.65
C PRO A 283 1.07 -4.44 1.69
N PHE A 284 1.69 -3.96 0.61
CA PHE A 284 2.32 -2.65 0.51
C PHE A 284 1.47 -1.64 -0.24
N VAL A 285 1.63 -0.36 0.10
CA VAL A 285 1.27 0.78 -0.75
C VAL A 285 2.57 1.37 -1.27
N VAL A 286 2.78 1.36 -2.58
CA VAL A 286 4.00 1.87 -3.22
C VAL A 286 3.73 3.29 -3.68
N ILE A 287 4.61 4.23 -3.31
CA ILE A 287 4.50 5.65 -3.61
C ILE A 287 5.82 6.09 -4.23
N GLY A 288 5.82 6.79 -5.37
CA GLY A 288 7.06 7.28 -5.96
C GLY A 288 6.89 8.47 -6.90
N ASP A 289 7.99 9.20 -7.13
CA ASP A 289 8.04 10.44 -7.91
C ASP A 289 8.68 10.29 -9.30
N GLU A 290 8.97 9.05 -9.71
CA GLU A 290 9.23 8.72 -11.11
C GLU A 290 7.94 8.77 -11.95
N SER A 291 8.05 8.49 -13.26
CA SER A 291 6.88 8.42 -14.11
C SER A 291 5.91 7.33 -13.59
N PRO A 292 4.59 7.47 -13.81
CA PRO A 292 3.64 6.44 -13.38
C PRO A 292 3.93 5.05 -13.95
N ALA A 293 4.56 4.96 -15.12
CA ALA A 293 4.96 3.69 -15.71
C ALA A 293 6.12 3.04 -14.94
N ASP A 294 7.12 3.83 -14.55
CA ASP A 294 8.29 3.34 -13.80
C ASP A 294 7.92 2.92 -12.38
N VAL A 295 7.09 3.72 -11.68
CA VAL A 295 6.59 3.34 -10.33
C VAL A 295 5.79 2.03 -10.39
N ARG A 296 4.95 1.83 -11.41
CA ARG A 296 4.28 0.55 -11.64
C ARG A 296 5.26 -0.58 -11.96
N GLY A 297 6.33 -0.28 -12.71
CA GLY A 297 7.44 -1.18 -12.99
C GLY A 297 8.11 -1.68 -11.71
N TRP A 298 8.46 -0.79 -10.78
CA TRP A 298 9.03 -1.16 -9.48
C TRP A 298 8.05 -1.93 -8.60
N ALA A 299 6.79 -1.49 -8.53
CA ALA A 299 5.76 -2.16 -7.75
C ALA A 299 5.55 -3.61 -8.20
N ALA A 300 5.45 -3.86 -9.51
CA ALA A 300 5.23 -5.21 -10.04
C ALA A 300 6.53 -6.03 -10.14
N GLY A 301 7.59 -5.44 -10.69
CA GLY A 301 8.84 -6.10 -11.04
C GLY A 301 9.76 -6.37 -9.85
N THR A 302 9.65 -5.59 -8.78
CA THR A 302 10.49 -5.71 -7.59
C THR A 302 9.68 -6.02 -6.34
N VAL A 303 8.75 -5.13 -5.95
CA VAL A 303 8.02 -5.27 -4.67
C VAL A 303 7.15 -6.52 -4.66
N LYS A 304 6.24 -6.66 -5.63
CA LYS A 304 5.39 -7.86 -5.77
C LYS A 304 6.22 -9.11 -5.99
N TRP A 305 7.19 -9.04 -6.90
CA TRP A 305 8.04 -10.15 -7.28
C TRP A 305 8.78 -10.75 -6.07
N ALA A 306 9.35 -9.89 -5.22
CA ALA A 306 10.06 -10.28 -4.01
C ALA A 306 9.10 -10.81 -2.95
N ALA A 307 8.02 -10.08 -2.65
CA ALA A 307 7.03 -10.47 -1.65
C ALA A 307 6.43 -11.86 -1.96
N ASP A 308 6.02 -12.11 -3.21
CA ASP A 308 5.45 -13.40 -3.62
C ASP A 308 6.42 -14.57 -3.42
N ARG A 309 7.71 -14.36 -3.72
CA ARG A 309 8.73 -15.40 -3.60
C ARG A 309 9.17 -15.64 -2.16
N LEU A 310 9.31 -14.57 -1.39
CA LEU A 310 9.61 -14.65 0.04
C LEU A 310 8.50 -15.37 0.81
N LYS A 311 7.22 -15.08 0.50
CA LYS A 311 6.07 -15.80 1.05
C LYS A 311 6.08 -17.29 0.68
N ARG A 312 6.36 -17.59 -0.59
CA ARG A 312 6.46 -18.97 -1.06
C ARG A 312 7.58 -19.74 -0.36
N GLU A 313 8.71 -19.08 -0.11
CA GLU A 313 9.92 -19.72 0.40
C GLU A 313 9.96 -19.79 1.94
N TYR A 314 9.38 -18.83 2.67
CA TYR A 314 9.55 -18.72 4.13
C TYR A 314 8.28 -18.36 4.90
N PHE A 315 7.49 -17.40 4.40
CA PHE A 315 6.56 -16.64 5.24
C PHE A 315 5.11 -17.03 5.00
N ALA A 316 4.47 -17.55 6.05
CA ALA A 316 3.06 -17.94 6.02
C ALA A 316 2.09 -16.76 6.21
N GLN A 317 2.54 -15.70 6.86
CA GLN A 317 1.75 -14.51 7.17
C GLN A 317 2.31 -13.28 6.45
N ASP A 318 1.41 -12.43 5.97
CA ASP A 318 1.76 -11.06 5.59
C ASP A 318 2.20 -10.24 6.82
N PRO A 319 2.88 -9.09 6.61
CA PRO A 319 3.22 -8.18 7.68
C PRO A 319 2.05 -7.84 8.58
N ASN A 320 2.32 -7.52 9.84
CA ASN A 320 1.29 -7.21 10.81
C ASN A 320 0.51 -5.93 10.51
N ASP A 321 0.95 -5.19 9.51
CA ASP A 321 0.60 -3.82 9.21
C ASP A 321 0.57 -3.59 7.69
N ILE A 322 -0.26 -2.64 7.24
CA ILE A 322 -0.13 -2.09 5.88
C ILE A 322 1.06 -1.14 5.90
N LEU A 323 2.05 -1.41 5.04
CA LEU A 323 3.32 -0.69 4.99
C LEU A 323 3.42 0.17 3.74
N ASP A 324 4.00 1.36 3.91
CA ASP A 324 4.33 2.24 2.80
C ASP A 324 5.71 1.88 2.23
N VAL A 325 5.85 1.96 0.90
CA VAL A 325 7.13 1.87 0.19
C VAL A 325 7.31 3.15 -0.61
N TRP A 326 8.11 4.07 -0.10
CA TRP A 326 8.43 5.35 -0.72
C TRP A 326 9.67 5.20 -1.60
N LEU A 327 9.49 5.38 -2.91
CA LEU A 327 10.51 5.26 -3.94
C LEU A 327 10.82 6.65 -4.47
N PHE A 328 11.94 7.22 -4.02
CA PHE A 328 12.42 8.50 -4.50
C PHE A 328 13.41 8.28 -5.64
N LYS A 329 13.18 8.96 -6.77
CA LYS A 329 13.84 8.73 -8.06
C LYS A 329 15.36 8.90 -8.05
N ASP A 330 15.88 9.76 -7.16
CA ASP A 330 17.29 10.12 -7.05
C ASP A 330 17.62 10.61 -5.64
N LYS A 331 18.92 10.82 -5.38
CA LYS A 331 19.41 11.32 -4.09
C LYS A 331 18.79 12.66 -3.66
N GLU A 332 18.60 13.59 -4.59
CA GLU A 332 18.07 14.92 -4.28
C GLU A 332 16.61 14.82 -3.84
N SER A 333 15.81 14.04 -4.56
CA SER A 333 14.42 13.74 -4.22
C SER A 333 14.32 13.03 -2.87
N TYR A 334 15.15 12.01 -2.65
CA TYR A 334 15.21 11.25 -1.40
C TYR A 334 15.51 12.15 -0.19
N ASP A 335 16.57 12.95 -0.25
CA ASP A 335 16.94 13.82 0.87
C ASP A 335 15.86 14.87 1.15
N ARG A 336 15.35 15.52 0.11
CA ARG A 336 14.35 16.60 0.22
C ARG A 336 13.03 16.08 0.79
N HIS A 337 12.49 15.02 0.20
CA HIS A 337 11.16 14.54 0.57
C HIS A 337 11.17 13.71 1.85
N THR A 338 12.30 13.11 2.23
CA THR A 338 12.40 12.48 3.54
C THR A 338 12.22 13.50 4.66
N GLU A 339 12.86 14.67 4.56
CA GLU A 339 12.66 15.77 5.50
C GLU A 339 11.23 16.33 5.41
N GLU A 340 10.73 16.60 4.19
CA GLU A 340 9.41 17.21 3.99
C GLU A 340 8.25 16.35 4.51
N ILE A 341 8.27 15.04 4.25
CA ILE A 341 7.16 14.13 4.55
C ILE A 341 7.27 13.57 5.96
N PHE A 342 8.48 13.28 6.43
CA PHE A 342 8.72 12.54 7.68
C PHE A 342 9.36 13.36 8.79
N GLY A 343 9.91 14.54 8.47
CA GLY A 343 10.68 15.36 9.41
C GLY A 343 11.97 14.69 9.88
N ASP A 344 12.50 13.76 9.07
CA ASP A 344 13.69 12.99 9.37
C ASP A 344 14.78 13.28 8.31
N ARG A 345 16.06 13.13 8.67
CA ARG A 345 17.16 13.16 7.71
C ARG A 345 17.68 11.75 7.48
N PRO A 346 17.83 11.31 6.22
CA PRO A 346 18.35 9.98 5.97
C PRO A 346 19.80 9.88 6.44
N HIS A 347 20.10 8.80 7.15
CA HIS A 347 21.46 8.50 7.62
C HIS A 347 22.24 7.61 6.63
N THR A 348 21.56 7.04 5.65
CA THR A 348 22.15 6.22 4.57
C THR A 348 21.76 6.80 3.21
N PRO A 349 22.62 6.68 2.18
CA PRO A 349 22.31 7.14 0.83
C PRO A 349 21.39 6.20 0.03
N PHE A 350 21.08 5.01 0.57
CA PHE A 350 20.39 3.93 -0.15
C PHE A 350 18.91 3.84 0.19
N GLY A 351 18.59 3.99 1.47
CA GLY A 351 17.25 3.75 2.02
C GLY A 351 17.31 3.03 3.36
N TYR A 352 16.16 2.93 4.01
CA TYR A 352 16.01 2.32 5.32
C TYR A 352 14.54 2.02 5.63
N PHE A 353 14.29 1.10 6.56
CA PHE A 353 13.00 0.95 7.22
C PHE A 353 12.84 1.91 8.40
N SER A 354 11.78 2.73 8.39
CA SER A 354 11.38 3.55 9.53
C SER A 354 10.31 2.84 10.36
N HIS A 355 10.66 2.41 11.57
CA HIS A 355 9.69 1.87 12.53
C HIS A 355 8.64 2.91 12.96
N LYS A 356 9.05 4.19 13.10
CA LYS A 356 8.19 5.31 13.48
C LYS A 356 7.08 5.53 12.46
N HIS A 357 7.44 5.50 11.17
CA HIS A 357 6.50 5.78 10.07
C HIS A 357 5.94 4.52 9.42
N ARG A 358 6.46 3.34 9.79
CA ARG A 358 6.09 2.02 9.25
C ARG A 358 6.21 1.99 7.73
N ALA A 359 7.35 2.51 7.27
CA ALA A 359 7.60 2.79 5.86
C ALA A 359 9.01 2.36 5.47
N LEU A 360 9.15 1.81 4.26
CA LEU A 360 10.41 1.63 3.57
C LEU A 360 10.66 2.94 2.79
N ILE A 361 11.74 3.63 3.07
CA ILE A 361 12.07 4.94 2.48
C ILE A 361 13.33 4.74 1.65
N MET A 362 13.21 4.82 0.32
CA MET A 362 14.22 4.32 -0.61
C MET A 362 14.70 5.39 -1.59
N ASN A 363 16.01 5.49 -1.77
CA ASN A 363 16.60 6.11 -2.95
C ASN A 363 16.70 5.04 -4.06
N ILE A 364 15.75 5.03 -4.99
CA ILE A 364 15.64 3.94 -5.97
C ILE A 364 16.71 3.99 -7.07
N GLU A 365 17.39 5.12 -7.25
CA GLU A 365 18.57 5.26 -8.13
C GLU A 365 19.68 4.27 -7.75
N THR A 366 19.77 3.91 -6.46
CA THR A 366 20.76 2.94 -5.97
C THR A 366 20.41 1.49 -6.30
N GLY A 367 19.25 1.26 -6.93
CA GLY A 367 18.78 -0.03 -7.41
C GLY A 367 17.82 -0.74 -6.46
N GLY A 368 17.17 -1.79 -6.98
CA GLY A 368 16.16 -2.55 -6.23
C GLY A 368 16.70 -3.47 -5.13
N GLY A 369 18.02 -3.64 -5.01
CA GLY A 369 18.63 -4.56 -4.05
C GLY A 369 18.35 -4.21 -2.59
N THR A 370 18.57 -2.94 -2.23
CA THR A 370 18.25 -2.41 -0.89
C THR A 370 16.75 -2.51 -0.62
N LEU A 371 15.90 -2.26 -1.62
CA LEU A 371 14.45 -2.41 -1.45
C LEU A 371 14.07 -3.86 -1.11
N VAL A 372 14.66 -4.86 -1.77
CA VAL A 372 14.39 -6.26 -1.46
C VAL A 372 14.89 -6.64 -0.06
N HIS A 373 16.06 -6.13 0.36
CA HIS A 373 16.56 -6.28 1.72
C HIS A 373 15.51 -5.81 2.74
N GLU A 374 15.05 -4.56 2.61
CA GLU A 374 14.10 -3.96 3.54
C GLU A 374 12.73 -4.64 3.53
N ILE A 375 12.31 -5.25 2.40
CA ILE A 375 11.07 -6.04 2.33
C ILE A 375 11.14 -7.29 3.23
N VAL A 376 12.32 -7.89 3.46
CA VAL A 376 12.45 -9.11 4.26
C VAL A 376 12.07 -8.88 5.72
N HIS A 377 12.51 -7.76 6.32
CA HIS A 377 12.32 -7.48 7.74
C HIS A 377 10.86 -7.49 8.22
N PRO A 378 9.88 -6.80 7.59
CA PRO A 378 8.50 -6.83 8.07
C PRO A 378 7.86 -8.23 7.98
N PHE A 379 8.29 -9.05 7.02
CA PHE A 379 7.89 -10.45 6.98
C PHE A 379 8.53 -11.27 8.09
N ILE A 380 9.83 -11.09 8.37
CA ILE A 380 10.50 -11.70 9.53
C ILE A 380 9.80 -11.31 10.83
N ALA A 381 9.56 -10.03 11.06
CA ALA A 381 8.91 -9.53 12.28
C ALA A 381 7.53 -10.17 12.54
N SER A 382 6.81 -10.52 11.47
CA SER A 382 5.45 -11.10 11.59
C SER A 382 5.45 -12.63 11.69
N ASN A 383 6.48 -13.29 11.15
CA ASN A 383 6.55 -14.75 11.11
C ASN A 383 7.53 -15.33 12.15
N PHE A 384 8.58 -14.61 12.49
CA PHE A 384 9.64 -14.99 13.42
C PHE A 384 10.06 -13.78 14.31
N PRO A 385 9.18 -13.33 15.23
CA PRO A 385 9.43 -12.15 16.07
C PRO A 385 10.69 -12.22 16.94
N GLU A 386 11.08 -13.42 17.37
CA GLU A 386 12.26 -13.68 18.18
C GLU A 386 13.54 -13.92 17.35
N CYS A 387 13.52 -13.65 16.04
CA CYS A 387 14.69 -13.84 15.17
C CYS A 387 15.87 -12.97 15.63
N PRO A 388 17.06 -13.53 15.88
CA PRO A 388 18.23 -12.75 16.25
C PRO A 388 18.74 -11.91 15.08
N ALA A 389 19.45 -10.83 15.40
CA ALA A 389 19.96 -9.86 14.43
C ALA A 389 20.78 -10.53 13.32
N TRP A 390 21.70 -11.44 13.66
CA TRP A 390 22.56 -12.08 12.67
C TRP A 390 21.77 -12.79 11.57
N PHE A 391 20.67 -13.48 11.91
CA PHE A 391 19.90 -14.21 10.91
C PHE A 391 18.90 -13.31 10.20
N ASN A 392 18.31 -12.34 10.90
CA ASN A 392 17.42 -11.35 10.29
C ASN A 392 18.16 -10.58 9.18
N GLU A 393 19.34 -10.03 9.50
CA GLU A 393 20.20 -9.30 8.58
C GLU A 393 20.85 -10.23 7.55
N GLY A 394 21.31 -11.42 7.96
CA GLY A 394 21.91 -12.39 7.05
C GLY A 394 20.95 -12.85 5.95
N LEU A 395 19.66 -13.06 6.28
CA LEU A 395 18.63 -13.40 5.30
C LEU A 395 18.23 -12.21 4.43
N ALA A 396 18.12 -11.01 4.99
CA ALA A 396 17.81 -9.80 4.23
C ALA A 396 18.93 -9.47 3.24
N SER A 397 20.18 -9.42 3.72
CA SER A 397 21.37 -9.22 2.89
C SER A 397 21.62 -10.34 1.90
N LEU A 398 21.09 -11.56 2.12
CA LEU A 398 21.15 -12.62 1.11
C LEU A 398 20.56 -12.15 -0.23
N TYR A 399 19.50 -11.34 -0.16
CA TYR A 399 18.67 -10.95 -1.29
C TYR A 399 18.94 -9.54 -1.84
N GLU A 400 19.91 -8.80 -1.28
CA GLU A 400 20.45 -7.56 -1.86
C GLU A 400 20.88 -7.72 -3.33
N GLN A 401 21.39 -8.91 -3.67
CA GLN A 401 21.60 -9.32 -5.05
C GLN A 401 20.90 -10.66 -5.25
N CYS A 402 19.81 -10.67 -6.01
CA CYS A 402 19.03 -11.88 -6.23
C CYS A 402 18.42 -11.96 -7.63
N ARG A 403 17.92 -13.15 -7.97
CA ARG A 403 17.20 -13.41 -9.22
C ARG A 403 16.12 -14.45 -9.01
N ASP A 404 15.31 -14.67 -10.05
CA ASP A 404 14.45 -15.85 -10.09
C ASP A 404 15.28 -17.11 -10.34
N ASN A 405 14.99 -18.16 -9.60
CA ASN A 405 15.47 -19.50 -9.86
C ASN A 405 14.30 -20.49 -9.77
N ARG A 406 13.62 -20.71 -10.89
CA ARG A 406 12.48 -21.64 -11.01
C ARG A 406 11.34 -21.27 -10.03
N GLY A 407 11.01 -19.98 -9.97
CA GLY A 407 9.95 -19.47 -9.10
C GLY A 407 10.35 -19.28 -7.63
N ARG A 408 11.62 -19.49 -7.29
CA ARG A 408 12.20 -19.17 -5.98
C ARG A 408 13.02 -17.89 -6.08
N ILE A 409 13.03 -17.10 -5.01
CA ILE A 409 14.03 -16.03 -4.86
C ILE A 409 15.38 -16.68 -4.57
N TRP A 410 16.43 -16.25 -5.27
CA TRP A 410 17.74 -16.86 -5.17
C TRP A 410 18.82 -15.81 -5.05
N GLY A 411 19.46 -15.75 -3.88
CA GLY A 411 20.60 -14.88 -3.62
C GLY A 411 21.79 -15.23 -4.51
N LEU A 412 22.55 -14.20 -4.89
CA LEU A 412 23.79 -14.28 -5.66
C LEU A 412 24.95 -13.68 -4.84
N THR A 413 26.18 -13.85 -5.33
CA THR A 413 27.33 -13.12 -4.80
C THR A 413 27.13 -11.61 -5.01
N ASN A 414 27.62 -10.79 -4.08
CA ASN A 414 27.58 -9.33 -4.19
C ASN A 414 28.86 -8.67 -3.67
N TRP A 415 28.89 -7.33 -3.68
CA TRP A 415 30.01 -6.49 -3.27
C TRP A 415 30.54 -6.77 -1.86
N ARG A 416 29.75 -7.35 -0.95
CA ARG A 416 30.21 -7.74 0.40
C ARG A 416 31.24 -8.87 0.38
N LEU A 417 31.37 -9.60 -0.74
CA LEU A 417 32.32 -10.72 -0.86
C LEU A 417 33.77 -10.26 -0.67
N GLU A 418 34.13 -9.13 -1.28
CA GLU A 418 35.52 -8.67 -1.28
C GLU A 418 35.98 -8.33 0.13
N GLY A 419 35.14 -7.64 0.91
CA GLY A 419 35.42 -7.34 2.32
C GLY A 419 35.60 -8.61 3.15
N LEU A 420 34.70 -9.58 2.99
CA LEU A 420 34.80 -10.87 3.68
C LEU A 420 36.08 -11.64 3.30
N GLN A 421 36.44 -11.68 2.02
CA GLN A 421 37.67 -12.34 1.57
C GLN A 421 38.94 -11.66 2.09
N LYS A 422 38.91 -10.34 2.33
CA LYS A 422 40.02 -9.61 2.97
C LYS A 422 40.12 -9.94 4.45
N ALA A 423 38.99 -10.00 5.16
CA ALA A 423 38.96 -10.39 6.58
C ALA A 423 39.52 -11.80 6.80
N ILE A 424 39.09 -12.78 5.99
CA ILE A 424 39.61 -14.17 6.05
C ILE A 424 41.13 -14.20 5.85
N LYS A 425 41.66 -13.50 4.83
CA LYS A 425 43.10 -13.50 4.55
C LYS A 425 43.93 -12.77 5.61
N ALA A 426 43.34 -11.81 6.32
CA ALA A 426 44.02 -11.07 7.37
C ALA A 426 44.20 -11.93 8.64
N GLU A 427 43.24 -12.82 8.93
CA GLU A 427 43.35 -13.84 9.99
C GLU A 427 44.48 -14.85 9.70
N ASP A 428 44.64 -15.25 8.44
CA ASP A 428 45.71 -16.16 7.99
C ASP A 428 47.12 -15.53 7.98
N ALA A 429 47.24 -14.20 8.11
CA ALA A 429 48.52 -13.52 8.07
C ALA A 429 49.21 -13.61 9.44
N GLU A 430 50.37 -14.27 9.51
CA GLU A 430 51.20 -14.21 10.73
C GLU A 430 51.55 -12.74 11.04
N PRO A 431 51.55 -12.32 12.31
CA PRO A 431 51.96 -10.97 12.67
C PRO A 431 53.38 -10.74 12.17
N GLU A 432 53.53 -9.87 11.16
CA GLU A 432 54.85 -9.42 10.72
C GLU A 432 55.54 -8.81 11.95
N GLY A 433 56.65 -9.45 12.34
CA GLY A 433 57.42 -9.06 13.53
C GLY A 433 57.70 -7.56 13.56
N GLU A 434 57.67 -7.00 14.77
CA GLU A 434 57.92 -5.61 15.14
C GLU A 434 59.01 -4.95 14.28
N GLY A 435 58.58 -4.37 13.15
CA GLY A 435 59.39 -3.49 12.33
C GLY A 435 58.96 -2.05 12.61
N GLU A 436 59.84 -1.29 13.26
CA GLU A 436 59.67 0.13 13.53
C GLU A 436 59.15 0.89 12.29
N LYS A 437 57.91 1.36 12.33
CA LYS A 437 57.36 2.29 11.34
C LYS A 437 57.42 3.71 11.89
N GLU A 438 58.49 4.43 11.58
CA GLU A 438 58.52 5.88 11.63
C GLU A 438 57.77 6.44 10.42
N GLY A 439 56.62 7.09 10.66
CA GLY A 439 55.87 7.80 9.63
C GLY A 439 54.54 8.32 10.15
N GLU A 440 54.49 9.61 10.47
CA GLU A 440 53.24 10.33 10.79
C GLU A 440 52.31 10.37 9.56
N GLY A 441 51.16 9.69 9.65
CA GLY A 441 50.10 9.76 8.65
C GLY A 441 49.08 8.65 8.81
N GLN A 442 47.94 8.97 9.45
CA GLN A 442 46.70 8.17 9.58
C GLN A 442 46.87 6.67 9.85
N GLU A 443 46.54 6.26 11.09
CA GLU A 443 46.36 4.85 11.45
C GLU A 443 45.50 4.13 10.39
N PRO A 444 46.00 3.03 9.78
CA PRO A 444 45.17 2.22 8.91
C PRO A 444 44.00 1.68 9.74
N ALA A 445 42.78 1.79 9.23
CA ALA A 445 41.61 1.20 9.86
C ALA A 445 41.89 -0.29 10.12
N GLU A 446 41.89 -0.68 11.39
CA GLU A 446 42.10 -2.06 11.83
C GLU A 446 41.08 -2.94 11.12
N ILE A 447 41.54 -3.93 10.33
CA ILE A 447 40.64 -4.87 9.66
C ILE A 447 40.17 -5.83 10.76
N PRO A 448 38.87 -5.86 11.09
CA PRO A 448 38.39 -6.74 12.14
C PRO A 448 38.67 -8.21 11.80
N GLU A 449 39.18 -8.95 12.77
CA GLU A 449 39.34 -10.40 12.69
C GLU A 449 37.97 -11.08 12.50
N LEU A 450 37.90 -12.10 11.64
CA LEU A 450 36.63 -12.79 11.38
C LEU A 450 36.24 -13.64 12.60
N THR A 451 35.10 -13.34 13.21
CA THR A 451 34.69 -14.05 14.43
C THR A 451 34.19 -15.48 14.14
N SER A 452 34.23 -16.37 15.13
CA SER A 452 33.68 -17.72 14.99
C SER A 452 32.16 -17.72 14.73
N PHE A 453 31.62 -18.71 14.03
CA PHE A 453 30.17 -18.84 13.86
C PHE A 453 29.41 -18.94 15.20
N LYS A 454 30.02 -19.53 16.23
CA LYS A 454 29.45 -19.55 17.57
C LYS A 454 29.31 -18.15 18.13
N THR A 455 30.32 -17.31 17.99
CA THR A 455 30.27 -15.90 18.42
C THR A 455 29.24 -15.13 17.60
N LEU A 456 29.29 -15.20 16.26
CA LEU A 456 28.34 -14.54 15.36
C LEU A 456 26.90 -14.85 15.74
N CYS A 457 26.55 -16.13 15.92
CA CYS A 457 25.19 -16.54 16.22
C CYS A 457 24.71 -16.06 17.59
N ASN A 458 25.62 -15.88 18.55
CA ASN A 458 25.32 -15.43 19.91
C ASN A 458 25.49 -13.92 20.11
N THR A 459 25.74 -13.16 19.03
CA THR A 459 25.74 -11.68 19.12
C THR A 459 24.39 -11.17 19.61
N THR A 460 24.43 -10.21 20.54
CA THR A 460 23.28 -9.35 20.81
C THR A 460 23.05 -8.40 19.63
N THR A 461 21.85 -7.81 19.55
CA THR A 461 21.53 -6.74 18.59
C THR A 461 22.60 -5.66 18.59
N PHE A 462 22.98 -5.13 19.74
CA PHE A 462 24.00 -4.09 19.85
C PHE A 462 25.37 -4.55 19.32
N GLN A 463 25.83 -5.74 19.70
CA GLN A 463 27.11 -6.27 19.22
C GLN A 463 27.11 -6.47 17.70
N PHE A 464 26.00 -6.93 17.13
CA PHE A 464 25.90 -7.16 15.69
C PHE A 464 26.01 -5.85 14.90
N TYR A 465 25.29 -4.81 15.30
CA TYR A 465 25.23 -3.55 14.57
C TYR A 465 26.39 -2.58 14.87
N GLU A 466 26.91 -2.54 16.10
CA GLU A 466 27.80 -1.46 16.53
C GLU A 466 29.28 -1.84 16.66
N MET A 467 29.61 -3.12 16.84
CA MET A 467 31.00 -3.52 17.13
C MET A 467 31.80 -3.95 15.90
N ASP A 468 31.16 -4.59 14.91
CA ASP A 468 31.77 -4.87 13.61
C ASP A 468 30.68 -5.03 12.53
N PRO A 469 30.03 -3.93 12.11
CA PRO A 469 28.93 -4.00 11.15
C PRO A 469 29.38 -4.52 9.78
N GLY A 470 30.64 -4.31 9.38
CA GLY A 470 31.13 -4.71 8.08
C GLY A 470 31.20 -6.23 7.94
N THR A 471 31.96 -6.86 8.84
CA THR A 471 32.24 -8.29 8.74
C THR A 471 31.03 -9.13 9.17
N ASN A 472 30.30 -8.73 10.22
CA ASN A 472 29.11 -9.45 10.71
C ASN A 472 28.05 -9.64 9.62
N TYR A 473 27.71 -8.57 8.90
CA TYR A 473 26.76 -8.63 7.78
C TYR A 473 27.25 -9.55 6.67
N SER A 474 28.53 -9.43 6.29
CA SER A 474 29.11 -10.22 5.22
C SER A 474 29.16 -11.71 5.59
N GLN A 475 29.59 -12.05 6.80
CA GLN A 475 29.66 -13.42 7.30
C GLN A 475 28.26 -14.04 7.41
N ALA A 476 27.30 -13.35 8.02
CA ALA A 476 25.92 -13.83 8.15
C ALA A 476 25.25 -14.05 6.79
N ARG A 477 25.43 -13.11 5.86
CA ARG A 477 24.96 -13.24 4.47
C ARG A 477 25.55 -14.46 3.79
N TYR A 478 26.86 -14.65 3.86
CA TYR A 478 27.54 -15.73 3.15
C TYR A 478 27.35 -17.11 3.80
N LEU A 479 27.04 -17.16 5.10
CA LEU A 479 26.52 -18.35 5.77
C LEU A 479 25.13 -18.70 5.21
N CYS A 480 24.21 -17.73 5.12
CA CYS A 480 22.90 -17.94 4.49
C CYS A 480 23.04 -18.35 3.02
N TYR A 481 23.99 -17.75 2.29
CA TYR A 481 24.31 -18.11 0.90
C TYR A 481 24.80 -19.56 0.80
N TYR A 482 25.70 -20.00 1.68
CA TYR A 482 26.16 -21.39 1.74
C TYR A 482 24.99 -22.35 1.95
N LEU A 483 24.14 -22.08 2.96
CA LEU A 483 22.95 -22.88 3.24
C LEU A 483 22.01 -22.92 2.03
N GLN A 484 21.83 -21.81 1.32
CA GLN A 484 21.03 -21.76 0.10
C GLN A 484 21.62 -22.66 -0.98
N ARG A 485 22.94 -22.57 -1.23
CA ARG A 485 23.66 -23.37 -2.23
C ARG A 485 23.59 -24.87 -1.94
N ARG A 486 23.51 -25.26 -0.67
CA ARG A 486 23.33 -26.66 -0.23
C ARG A 486 21.85 -27.11 -0.18
N GLY A 487 20.89 -26.22 -0.45
CA GLY A 487 19.47 -26.52 -0.33
C GLY A 487 18.97 -26.64 1.12
N LEU A 488 19.73 -26.12 2.08
CA LEU A 488 19.49 -26.25 3.52
C LEU A 488 18.80 -25.01 4.12
N LEU A 489 18.84 -23.84 3.46
CA LEU A 489 18.37 -22.59 4.05
C LEU A 489 16.89 -22.61 4.46
N ASN A 490 15.99 -23.14 3.62
CA ASN A 490 14.57 -23.26 3.96
C ASN A 490 14.36 -24.19 5.17
N LYS A 491 15.03 -25.36 5.18
CA LYS A 491 15.02 -26.30 6.31
C LYS A 491 15.51 -25.62 7.59
N TYR A 492 16.60 -24.87 7.50
CA TYR A 492 17.18 -24.11 8.60
C TYR A 492 16.19 -23.08 9.16
N TYR A 493 15.63 -22.21 8.31
CA TYR A 493 14.62 -21.22 8.72
C TYR A 493 13.47 -21.85 9.52
N HIS A 494 12.85 -22.91 8.98
CA HIS A 494 11.69 -23.54 9.62
C HIS A 494 12.04 -24.34 10.88
N GLN A 495 13.25 -24.90 10.99
CA GLN A 495 13.69 -25.55 12.22
C GLN A 495 14.04 -24.51 13.28
N PHE A 496 14.77 -23.47 12.91
CA PHE A 496 15.22 -22.45 13.85
C PHE A 496 14.03 -21.72 14.46
N ARG A 497 13.08 -21.28 13.64
CA ARG A 497 11.82 -20.67 14.11
C ARG A 497 11.07 -21.55 15.12
N ARG A 498 11.06 -22.87 14.94
CA ARG A 498 10.40 -23.80 15.88
C ARG A 498 11.19 -23.98 17.18
N ASN A 499 12.50 -23.89 17.11
CA ASN A 499 13.41 -24.18 18.21
C ASN A 499 13.82 -22.93 19.02
N VAL A 500 13.55 -21.72 18.54
CA VAL A 500 14.10 -20.45 19.08
C VAL A 500 13.96 -20.30 20.60
N ARG A 501 12.88 -20.85 21.20
CA ARG A 501 12.70 -20.79 22.66
C ARG A 501 13.77 -21.55 23.45
N ASN A 502 14.30 -22.63 22.88
CA ASN A 502 15.33 -23.47 23.47
C ASN A 502 16.72 -23.21 22.88
N ASP A 503 16.77 -22.59 21.71
CA ASP A 503 17.99 -22.23 20.98
C ASP A 503 17.85 -20.81 20.41
N PRO A 504 17.94 -19.75 21.25
CA PRO A 504 17.65 -18.37 20.83
C PRO A 504 18.63 -17.84 19.78
N SER A 505 19.86 -18.34 19.77
CA SER A 505 20.88 -17.96 18.78
C SER A 505 20.73 -18.71 17.46
N GLY A 506 20.07 -19.88 17.46
CA GLY A 506 19.96 -20.75 16.28
C GLY A 506 21.21 -21.58 16.02
N TYR A 507 22.23 -21.47 16.87
CA TYR A 507 23.52 -22.13 16.68
C TYR A 507 23.42 -23.66 16.79
N GLU A 508 22.62 -24.17 17.74
CA GLU A 508 22.41 -25.62 17.87
C GLU A 508 21.59 -26.16 16.70
N THR A 509 20.61 -25.39 16.23
CA THR A 509 19.85 -25.71 15.03
C THR A 509 20.74 -25.71 13.78
N LEU A 510 21.70 -24.77 13.69
CA LEU A 510 22.66 -24.71 12.59
C LEU A 510 23.54 -25.96 12.57
N LYS A 511 24.10 -26.36 13.72
CA LYS A 511 24.83 -27.61 13.88
C LYS A 511 24.02 -28.81 13.43
N ALA A 512 22.78 -28.92 13.89
CA ALA A 512 21.89 -30.02 13.52
C ALA A 512 21.58 -30.08 12.02
N VAL A 513 21.38 -28.93 11.36
CA VAL A 513 21.10 -28.86 9.92
C VAL A 513 22.32 -29.19 9.07
N LEU A 514 23.52 -28.82 9.54
CA LEU A 514 24.81 -29.13 8.90
C LEU A 514 25.37 -30.50 9.28
N GLU A 515 24.70 -31.24 10.18
CA GLU A 515 25.16 -32.53 10.71
C GLU A 515 26.50 -32.44 11.47
N ILE A 516 26.75 -31.31 12.12
CA ILE A 516 27.94 -31.03 12.93
C ILE A 516 27.67 -31.45 14.38
N LYS A 517 28.59 -32.24 14.96
CA LYS A 517 28.39 -32.91 16.26
C LYS A 517 28.69 -32.04 17.47
N ASP A 518 29.73 -31.21 17.38
CA ASP A 518 30.24 -30.40 18.48
C ASP A 518 30.96 -29.15 17.93
N ASP A 519 31.44 -28.30 18.83
CA ASP A 519 32.04 -27.01 18.46
C ASP A 519 33.39 -27.18 17.74
N ALA A 520 34.18 -28.21 18.06
CA ALA A 520 35.43 -28.48 17.35
C ALA A 520 35.19 -28.89 15.88
N HIS A 521 34.06 -29.57 15.59
CA HIS A 521 33.63 -29.81 14.21
C HIS A 521 33.04 -28.56 13.54
N MET A 522 32.52 -27.59 14.31
CA MET A 522 32.09 -26.30 13.75
C MET A 522 33.29 -25.46 13.33
N GLU A 523 34.36 -25.43 14.12
CA GLU A 523 35.61 -24.74 13.76
C GLU A 523 36.18 -25.28 12.45
N LYS A 524 36.28 -26.61 12.31
CA LYS A 524 36.69 -27.24 11.04
C LYS A 524 35.74 -26.95 9.88
N PHE A 525 34.44 -26.86 10.14
CA PHE A 525 33.48 -26.47 9.12
C PHE A 525 33.71 -25.01 8.68
N GLN A 526 34.00 -24.13 9.62
CA GLN A 526 34.28 -22.73 9.35
C GLN A 526 35.52 -22.58 8.46
N GLU A 527 36.63 -23.27 8.76
CA GLU A 527 37.81 -23.33 7.88
C GLU A 527 37.41 -23.75 6.45
N VAL A 528 36.67 -24.85 6.30
CA VAL A 528 36.20 -25.35 4.99
C VAL A 528 35.27 -24.34 4.30
N TRP A 529 34.46 -23.61 5.07
CA TRP A 529 33.57 -22.57 4.55
C TRP A 529 34.36 -21.35 4.07
N GLU A 530 35.36 -20.87 4.83
CA GLU A 530 36.26 -19.77 4.45
C GLU A 530 37.01 -20.10 3.17
N ASP A 531 37.54 -21.32 3.10
CA ASP A 531 38.23 -21.86 1.95
C ASP A 531 37.32 -21.97 0.70
N TRP A 532 36.01 -22.12 0.91
CA TRP A 532 35.00 -22.02 -0.14
C TRP A 532 34.68 -20.57 -0.52
N ILE A 533 34.61 -19.65 0.45
CA ILE A 533 34.41 -18.21 0.22
C ILE A 533 35.54 -17.62 -0.62
N LEU A 534 36.80 -17.97 -0.34
CA LEU A 534 37.97 -17.53 -1.10
C LEU A 534 37.94 -17.95 -2.57
N LYS A 535 37.18 -19.01 -2.91
CA LYS A 535 37.00 -19.52 -4.28
C LYS A 535 35.82 -18.86 -5.02
N LEU A 536 34.93 -18.16 -4.30
CA LEU A 536 33.81 -17.45 -4.92
C LEU A 536 34.30 -16.24 -5.70
N ARG A 537 33.49 -15.84 -6.70
CA ARG A 537 33.74 -14.65 -7.51
C ARG A 537 32.51 -13.75 -7.51
N PHE A 538 32.75 -12.46 -7.34
CA PHE A 538 31.80 -11.40 -7.67
C PHE A 538 32.26 -10.80 -9.00
N PRO A 539 31.45 -10.91 -10.07
CA PRO A 539 31.84 -10.54 -11.43
C PRO A 539 32.02 -9.03 -11.64
#